data_AF-K1TZ50-F1
#
_entry.id   AF-K1TZ50-F1
#
_cell.length_a   1.000
_cell.length_b   1.000
_cell.length_c   1.000
_cell.angle_alpha   90.00
_cell.angle_beta   90.00
_cell.angle_gamma   90.00
#
_symmetry.space_group_name_H-M   'P 1'
#
loop_
_entity.id
_entity.type
_entity.pdbx_description
1 polymer ?
#
loop_
_entity_poly.entity_id
_entity_poly.type
_entity_poly.pdbx_seq_one_letter_code
_entity_poly.pdbx_strand_id
1 'polypeptide(L)'
;MDPARKIRIGNKLYFGDDDLLVAEVIDNTTSRGRTLRFLFDGSYEEFKHALFALGETPLPKWVREKVEPEDAERYQTIFAEKEGAVAAPTAGMHFSKHLMK
;
A
#
# COMPACT_ATOMS: atom_id res chain seq x y z
N MET A 1 -14.47 -14.50 -2.82
CA MET A 1 -13.54 -15.57 -3.23
C MET A 1 -12.14 -15.03 -3.01
N ASP A 2 -11.44 -15.44 -1.96
CA ASP A 2 -10.09 -14.93 -1.64
C ASP A 2 -9.07 -15.34 -2.74
N PRO A 3 -8.62 -14.41 -3.59
CA PRO A 3 -7.74 -14.73 -4.73
C PRO A 3 -6.38 -15.28 -4.27
N ALA A 4 -5.96 -14.92 -3.05
CA ALA A 4 -4.69 -15.30 -2.44
C ALA A 4 -4.50 -16.82 -2.28
N ARG A 5 -5.57 -17.63 -2.30
CA ARG A 5 -5.48 -19.08 -2.12
C ARG A 5 -4.80 -19.80 -3.30
N LYS A 6 -4.72 -19.17 -4.48
CA LYS A 6 -4.13 -19.77 -5.70
C LYS A 6 -2.65 -19.42 -5.90
N ILE A 7 -2.09 -18.50 -5.13
CA ILE A 7 -0.74 -17.97 -5.32
C ILE A 7 0.27 -18.73 -4.46
N ARG A 8 1.24 -19.37 -5.12
CA ARG A 8 2.36 -20.14 -4.51
C ARG A 8 3.68 -19.38 -4.60
N ILE A 9 4.65 -19.77 -3.77
CA ILE A 9 6.04 -19.30 -3.87
C ILE A 9 6.59 -19.60 -5.28
N GLY A 10 7.37 -18.67 -5.83
CA GLY A 10 7.93 -18.69 -7.18
C GLY A 10 7.02 -18.17 -8.28
N ASN A 11 5.73 -17.90 -8.00
CA ASN A 11 4.87 -17.27 -9.00
C ASN A 11 5.25 -15.80 -9.20
N LYS A 12 5.10 -15.34 -10.45
CA LYS A 12 5.21 -13.94 -10.82
C LYS A 12 3.82 -13.31 -10.88
N LEU A 13 3.71 -12.12 -10.30
CA LEU A 13 2.56 -11.24 -10.34
C LEU A 13 2.93 -10.04 -11.20
N TYR A 14 2.00 -9.63 -12.06
CA TYR A 14 2.16 -8.53 -12.99
C TYR A 14 1.13 -7.46 -12.64
N PHE A 15 1.57 -6.20 -12.59
CA PHE A 15 0.76 -5.05 -12.19
C PHE A 15 0.85 -3.96 -13.25
N GLY A 16 -0.27 -3.25 -13.45
CA GLY A 16 -0.41 -2.23 -14.49
C GLY A 16 -0.69 -2.81 -15.86
N ASP A 17 -1.02 -1.92 -16.80
CA ASP A 17 -1.05 -2.25 -18.22
C ASP A 17 0.39 -2.51 -18.71
N ASP A 18 0.53 -3.35 -19.74
CA ASP A 18 1.82 -3.74 -20.33
C ASP A 18 2.86 -4.34 -19.35
N ASP A 19 2.40 -4.96 -18.26
CA ASP A 19 3.28 -5.62 -17.27
C ASP A 19 4.32 -4.68 -16.65
N LEU A 20 3.96 -3.39 -16.49
CA LEU A 20 4.83 -2.30 -16.04
C LEU A 20 5.58 -2.59 -14.73
N LEU A 21 4.98 -3.38 -13.83
CA LEU A 21 5.63 -3.79 -12.59
C LEU A 21 5.44 -5.28 -12.34
N VAL A 22 6.54 -5.99 -12.07
CA VAL A 22 6.53 -7.45 -11.84
C VAL A 22 7.02 -7.74 -10.43
N ALA A 23 6.37 -8.68 -9.73
CA ALA A 23 6.81 -9.16 -8.42
C ALA A 23 6.81 -10.69 -8.34
N GLU A 24 7.83 -11.26 -7.71
CA GLU A 24 7.91 -12.68 -7.40
C GLU A 24 7.47 -12.94 -5.95
N VAL A 25 6.69 -14.00 -5.76
CA VAL A 25 6.30 -14.47 -4.42
C VAL A 25 7.46 -15.27 -3.82
N ILE A 26 8.11 -14.74 -2.80
CA ILE A 26 9.30 -15.37 -2.21
C ILE A 26 9.01 -16.13 -0.91
N ASP A 27 7.93 -15.79 -0.21
CA ASP A 27 7.57 -16.46 1.05
C ASP A 27 6.08 -16.30 1.41
N ASN A 28 5.63 -17.10 2.37
CA ASN A 28 4.34 -17.00 3.02
C ASN A 28 4.49 -16.36 4.41
N THR A 29 3.57 -15.48 4.80
CA THR A 29 3.56 -14.94 6.17
C THR A 29 2.68 -15.75 7.11
N THR A 30 2.89 -15.62 8.42
CA THR A 30 2.09 -16.27 9.48
C THR A 30 0.62 -15.85 9.47
N SER A 31 0.31 -14.69 8.88
CA SER A 31 -1.03 -14.09 8.82
C SER A 31 -1.79 -14.40 7.51
N ARG A 32 -1.43 -15.46 6.79
CA ARG A 32 -1.95 -15.80 5.43
C ARG A 32 -1.58 -14.79 4.35
N GLY A 33 -0.63 -13.90 4.60
CA GLY A 33 -0.06 -13.00 3.60
C GLY A 33 1.00 -13.68 2.73
N ARG A 34 1.55 -12.90 1.81
CA ARG A 34 2.64 -13.28 0.92
C ARG A 34 3.73 -12.21 0.99
N THR A 35 4.98 -12.64 1.05
CA THR A 35 6.12 -11.76 0.89
C THR A 35 6.45 -11.69 -0.59
N LEU A 36 6.46 -10.48 -1.14
CA LEU A 36 6.74 -10.23 -2.55
C LEU A 36 8.12 -9.57 -2.71
N ARG A 37 8.82 -9.91 -3.78
CA ARG A 37 10.02 -9.22 -4.25
C ARG A 37 9.72 -8.59 -5.61
N PHE A 38 9.74 -7.27 -5.68
CA PHE A 38 9.61 -6.57 -6.95
C PHE A 38 10.88 -6.79 -7.80
N LEU A 39 10.66 -7.15 -9.06
CA LEU A 39 11.68 -7.28 -10.09
C LEU A 39 11.58 -6.00 -10.93
N PHE A 40 12.39 -4.99 -10.58
CA PHE A 40 12.38 -3.69 -11.24
C PHE A 40 13.79 -3.32 -11.68
N ASP A 41 13.93 -2.94 -12.96
CA ASP A 41 15.20 -2.54 -13.55
C ASP A 41 15.28 -1.00 -13.57
N GLY A 42 15.80 -0.43 -12.49
CA GLY A 42 15.88 1.02 -12.30
C GLY A 42 16.26 1.42 -10.88
N SER A 43 16.29 2.72 -10.64
CA SER A 43 16.53 3.29 -9.32
C SER A 43 15.33 3.10 -8.38
N TYR A 44 15.57 3.25 -7.07
CA TYR A 44 14.51 3.20 -6.06
C TYR A 44 13.47 4.32 -6.26
N GLU A 45 13.88 5.48 -6.76
CA GLU A 45 12.95 6.60 -7.02
C GLU A 45 12.04 6.31 -8.21
N GLU A 46 12.57 5.74 -9.29
CA GLU A 46 11.76 5.30 -10.44
C GLU A 46 10.78 4.19 -10.04
N PHE A 47 11.23 3.24 -9.22
CA PHE A 47 10.36 2.20 -8.65
C PHE A 47 9.22 2.82 -7.83
N LYS A 48 9.52 3.76 -6.93
CA LYS A 48 8.49 4.45 -6.14
C LYS A 48 7.51 5.19 -7.04
N HIS A 49 8.00 5.90 -8.05
CA HIS A 49 7.14 6.61 -8.99
C HIS A 49 6.17 5.67 -9.71
N ALA A 50 6.65 4.51 -10.18
CA ALA A 50 5.82 3.47 -10.78
C ALA A 50 4.81 2.89 -9.77
N LEU A 51 5.24 2.64 -8.52
CA LEU A 51 4.39 2.12 -7.46
C LEU A 51 3.24 3.08 -7.11
N PHE A 52 3.52 4.38 -6.98
CA PHE A 52 2.51 5.39 -6.69
C PHE A 52 1.59 5.66 -7.88
N ALA A 53 2.08 5.55 -9.11
CA ALA A 53 1.23 5.71 -10.31
C ALA A 53 0.21 4.57 -10.47
N LEU A 54 0.54 3.35 -10.00
CA LEU A 54 -0.35 2.19 -10.05
C LEU A 54 -1.23 2.04 -8.79
N GLY A 55 -0.91 2.74 -7.71
CA GLY A 55 -1.57 2.62 -6.41
C GLY A 55 -2.59 3.72 -6.14
N GLU A 56 -3.49 3.46 -5.19
CA GLU A 56 -4.43 4.44 -4.66
C GLU A 56 -4.42 4.42 -3.14
N THR A 57 -4.87 5.51 -2.51
CA THR A 57 -5.05 5.57 -1.05
C THR A 57 -5.97 4.42 -0.60
N PRO A 58 -5.57 3.60 0.39
CA PRO A 58 -6.32 2.40 0.78
C PRO A 58 -7.54 2.76 1.63
N LEU A 59 -8.49 3.47 1.05
CA LEU A 59 -9.71 3.90 1.71
C LEU A 59 -10.65 2.70 1.95
N PRO A 60 -11.20 2.52 3.16
CA PRO A 60 -12.16 1.46 3.38
C PRO A 60 -13.42 1.68 2.53
N LYS A 61 -13.90 0.61 1.88
CA LYS A 61 -15.07 0.66 0.98
C LYS A 61 -16.35 1.22 1.61
N TRP A 62 -16.47 1.16 2.94
CA TRP A 62 -17.61 1.71 3.68
C TRP A 62 -17.55 3.24 3.86
N VAL A 63 -16.39 3.87 3.67
CA VAL A 63 -16.24 5.34 3.67
C VAL A 63 -16.66 5.90 2.32
N ARG A 64 -16.07 5.39 1.23
CA ARG A 64 -16.33 5.81 -0.15
C ARG A 64 -15.79 4.74 -1.10
N GLU A 65 -16.37 4.65 -2.29
CA GLU A 65 -15.95 3.68 -3.31
C GLU A 65 -14.80 4.21 -4.18
N LYS A 66 -14.76 5.52 -4.45
CA LYS A 66 -13.72 6.17 -5.25
C LYS A 66 -12.84 7.06 -4.38
N VAL A 67 -11.54 7.03 -4.63
CA VAL A 67 -10.55 7.88 -3.97
C VAL A 67 -10.51 9.24 -4.68
N GLU A 68 -10.49 10.32 -3.90
CA GLU A 68 -10.27 11.68 -4.37
C GLU A 68 -8.85 12.16 -4.00
N PRO A 69 -8.26 13.13 -4.72
CA PRO A 69 -6.91 13.61 -4.44
C PRO A 69 -6.70 14.07 -2.99
N GLU A 70 -7.72 14.66 -2.37
CA GLU A 70 -7.70 15.14 -0.98
C GLU A 70 -7.63 13.99 0.04
N ASP A 71 -8.03 12.77 -0.34
CA ASP A 71 -7.98 11.62 0.56
C ASP A 71 -6.54 11.21 0.87
N ALA A 72 -5.58 11.49 -0.02
CA ALA A 72 -4.17 11.22 0.22
C ALA A 72 -3.64 11.97 1.47
N GLU A 73 -4.07 13.21 1.65
CA GLU A 73 -3.74 14.02 2.83
C GLU A 73 -4.59 13.62 4.05
N ARG A 74 -5.90 13.44 3.88
CA ARG A 74 -6.83 13.12 4.98
C ARG A 74 -6.64 11.75 5.60
N TYR A 75 -6.10 10.80 4.84
CA TYR A 75 -5.78 9.46 5.34
C TYR A 75 -4.61 9.48 6.34
N GLN A 76 -3.78 10.53 6.31
CA GLN A 76 -2.64 10.65 7.21
C GLN A 76 -3.07 11.06 8.62
N THR A 77 -2.41 10.45 9.61
CA THR A 77 -2.57 10.88 11.00
C THR A 77 -1.65 12.05 11.33
N ILE A 78 -1.89 12.73 12.45
CA ILE A 78 -1.04 13.85 12.89
C ILE A 78 0.43 13.45 13.17
N PHE A 79 0.73 12.16 13.25
CA PHE A 79 2.07 11.61 13.50
C PHE A 79 2.79 11.18 12.21
N ALA A 80 2.17 11.34 11.04
CA ALA A 80 2.71 10.90 9.74
C ALA A 80 3.82 11.84 9.23
N GLU A 81 4.96 11.87 9.93
CA GLU A 81 6.12 12.71 9.56
C GLU A 81 7.06 12.05 8.56
N LYS A 82 7.12 10.72 8.56
CA LYS A 82 8.02 9.93 7.71
C LYS A 82 7.23 9.10 6.72
N GLU A 83 7.75 8.98 5.50
CA GLU A 83 7.19 8.08 4.49
C GLU A 83 7.10 6.64 5.04
N GLY A 84 5.98 5.97 4.79
CA GLY A 84 5.69 4.64 5.34
C GLY A 84 5.22 4.65 6.81
N ALA A 85 5.04 5.81 7.43
CA ALA A 85 4.36 5.90 8.73
C ALA A 85 2.92 5.43 8.59
N VAL A 86 2.60 4.33 9.27
CA VAL A 86 1.24 3.79 9.34
C VAL A 86 0.84 3.77 10.80
N ALA A 87 -0.24 4.49 11.13
CA ALA A 87 -0.91 4.32 12.41
C ALA A 87 -2.18 3.50 12.18
N ALA A 88 -2.46 2.57 13.08
CA ALA A 88 -3.77 1.92 13.09
C ALA A 88 -4.84 3.01 13.22
N PRO A 89 -5.88 3.03 12.35
CA PRO A 89 -6.80 4.16 12.23
C PRO A 89 -7.44 4.58 13.55
N THR A 90 -7.60 3.66 14.50
CA THR A 90 -8.19 3.94 15.82
C THR A 90 -7.25 4.62 16.81
N ALA A 91 -5.93 4.35 16.74
CA ALA A 91 -4.98 4.87 17.72
C ALA A 91 -4.73 6.39 17.56
N GLY A 92 -4.83 6.89 16.32
CA GLY A 92 -4.60 8.31 16.01
C GLY A 92 -5.83 9.21 16.20
N MET A 93 -7.05 8.66 16.20
CA MET A 93 -8.30 9.44 16.17
C MET A 93 -8.55 10.29 17.43
N HIS A 94 -7.94 9.93 18.56
CA HIS A 94 -8.07 10.70 19.80
C HIS A 94 -7.19 11.96 19.83
N PHE A 95 -6.25 12.09 18.90
CA PHE A 95 -5.28 13.17 18.90
C PHE A 95 -5.54 14.18 17.79
N SER A 96 -5.55 15.46 18.16
CA SER A 96 -5.60 16.57 17.21
C SER A 96 -4.39 17.47 17.41
N LYS A 97 -4.03 18.25 16.38
CA LYS A 97 -2.97 19.26 16.48
C LYS A 97 -3.24 20.31 17.58
N HIS A 98 -4.51 20.52 17.93
CA HIS A 98 -4.90 21.40 19.03
C HIS A 98 -4.68 20.78 20.41
N LEU A 99 -4.81 19.45 20.53
CA LEU A 99 -4.58 18.71 21.77
C LEU A 99 -3.09 18.56 22.09
N MET A 100 -2.26 18.37 21.05
CA MET A 100 -0.82 18.10 21.18
C MET A 100 0.05 19.38 21.32
N LYS A 101 -0.57 20.52 21.67
CA LYS A 101 0.13 21.79 21.90
C LYS A 101 0.80 21.84 23.27
#